data_AF-A0A0P6Y816-F1
#
_entry.id   AF-A0A0P6Y816-F1
#
_cell.length_a   1.000
_cell.length_b   1.000
_cell.length_c   1.000
_cell.angle_alpha   90.00
_cell.angle_beta   90.00
_cell.angle_gamma   90.00
#
_symmetry.space_group_name_H-M   'P 1'
#
loop_
_entity.id
_entity.type
_entity.pdbx_description
1 polymer ?
#
loop_
_entity_poly.entity_id
_entity_poly.type
_entity_poly.pdbx_seq_one_letter_code
_entity_poly.pdbx_strand_id
1 'polypeptide(L)' 'MLIIAELKDQNGQPIAILTVPPKEFKTGSKGYYANAKTVIEGKSYQVQIQLVEIGSKKTASDEGTPSA' A
#
# COMPACT_ATOMS: atom_id res chain seq x y z
N MET A 1 -6.51 -10.18 -2.40
CA MET A 1 -5.92 -9.73 -3.68
C MET A 1 -4.49 -9.32 -3.42
N LEU A 2 -3.54 -9.65 -4.29
CA LEU A 2 -2.20 -9.04 -4.32
C LEU A 2 -2.19 -8.03 -5.46
N ILE A 3 -1.56 -6.87 -5.27
CA ILE A 3 -1.34 -5.93 -6.38
C ILE A 3 0.13 -5.90 -6.76
N ILE A 4 0.41 -5.55 -8.01
CA ILE A 4 1.76 -5.39 -8.52
C ILE A 4 2.01 -3.90 -8.73
N ALA A 5 3.14 -3.40 -8.23
CA ALA A 5 3.59 -2.05 -8.47
C ALA A 5 4.90 -2.04 -9.25
N GLU A 6 4.93 -1.28 -10.32
CA GLU A 6 6.11 -1.07 -11.16
C GLU A 6 6.68 0.31 -10.90
N LEU A 7 7.93 0.36 -10.42
CA LEU A 7 8.73 1.58 -10.40
C LEU A 7 9.48 1.66 -11.72
N LYS A 8 9.29 2.76 -12.46
CA LYS A 8 9.93 3.00 -13.76
C LYS A 8 10.69 4.32 -13.73
N ASP A 9 11.69 4.42 -14.60
CA ASP A 9 12.31 5.71 -14.90
C ASP A 9 11.40 6.56 -15.81
N GLN A 10 11.84 7.77 -16.12
CA GLN A 10 11.12 8.70 -17.01
C GLN A 10 10.96 8.21 -18.45
N ASN A 11 11.74 7.21 -18.87
CA ASN A 11 11.67 6.58 -20.19
C ASN A 11 10.75 5.34 -20.19
N GLY A 12 10.16 4.99 -19.05
CA GLY A 12 9.34 3.79 -18.88
C GLY A 12 10.16 2.51 -18.64
N GLN A 13 11.48 2.60 -18.47
CA GLN A 13 12.32 1.45 -18.15
C GLN A 13 12.05 0.99 -16.71
N PRO A 14 11.77 -0.31 -16.46
CA PRO A 14 11.51 -0.81 -15.13
C PRO A 14 12.77 -0.76 -14.25
N ILE A 15 12.63 -0.12 -13.10
CA ILE A 15 13.62 -0.07 -12.01
C ILE A 15 13.35 -1.19 -11.00
N ALA A 16 12.09 -1.42 -10.64
CA ALA A 16 11.70 -2.47 -9.71
C ALA A 16 10.24 -2.90 -9.92
N ILE A 17 9.96 -4.17 -9.61
CA ILE A 17 8.59 -4.72 -9.58
C ILE A 17 8.37 -5.28 -8.17
N LEU A 18 7.31 -4.82 -7.50
CA LEU A 18 6.98 -5.21 -6.14
C LEU A 18 5.60 -5.86 -6.11
N THR A 19 5.54 -7.02 -5.46
CA THR A 19 4.25 -7.57 -5.00
C THR A 19 3.87 -6.82 -3.73
N VAL A 20 2.68 -6.22 -3.71
CA VAL A 20 2.19 -5.42 -2.59
C VAL A 20 0.99 -6.15 -2.00
N PRO A 21 1.19 -6.93 -0.91
CA PRO A 21 0.10 -7.64 -0.26
C PRO A 21 -0.85 -6.69 0.49
N PRO A 22 -2.08 -7.14 0.77
CA PRO A 22 -3.02 -6.38 1.58
C PRO A 22 -2.48 -6.28 3.01
N LYS A 23 -2.76 -5.17 3.67
CA LYS A 23 -2.33 -4.88 5.03
C LYS A 23 -3.46 -4.21 5.80
N GLU A 24 -3.69 -4.70 7.01
CA GLU A 24 -4.40 -3.96 8.05
C GLU A 24 -3.37 -3.12 8.84
N PHE A 25 -3.64 -1.83 8.97
CA PHE A 25 -2.77 -0.88 9.66
C PHE A 25 -3.16 -0.77 11.12
N LYS A 26 -2.21 -0.36 11.98
CA LYS A 26 -2.44 -0.16 13.42
C LYS A 26 -3.57 0.82 13.73
N THR A 27 -3.89 1.70 12.79
CA THR A 27 -4.99 2.68 12.88
C THR A 27 -6.38 2.08 12.60
N GLY A 28 -6.47 0.78 12.30
CA GLY A 28 -7.70 0.10 11.87
C GLY A 28 -8.06 0.31 10.40
N SER A 29 -7.26 1.08 9.65
CA SER A 29 -7.42 1.22 8.19
C SER A 29 -6.94 -0.02 7.46
N LYS A 30 -7.50 -0.28 6.29
CA LYS A 30 -7.07 -1.33 5.36
C LYS A 30 -6.34 -0.72 4.17
N GLY A 31 -5.59 -1.54 3.45
CA GLY A 31 -4.94 -1.14 2.22
C GLY A 31 -3.87 -2.13 1.81
N TYR A 32 -2.78 -1.64 1.22
CA TYR A 32 -1.69 -2.46 0.69
C TYR A 32 -0.35 -1.88 1.11
N TYR A 33 0.62 -2.75 1.38
CA TYR A 33 1.94 -2.29 1.81
C TYR A 33 3.07 -3.24 1.39
N ALA A 34 4.15 -2.67 0.89
CA ALA A 34 5.41 -3.37 0.64
C ALA A 34 6.59 -2.41 0.80
N ASN A 35 7.75 -2.98 1.10
CA ASN A 35 9.02 -2.29 0.99
C ASN A 35 10.06 -3.21 0.33
N ALA A 36 11.04 -2.61 -0.32
CA ALA A 36 12.14 -3.32 -0.94
C ALA A 36 13.37 -2.40 -1.05
N LYS A 37 14.53 -2.97 -1.36
CA LYS A 37 15.70 -2.20 -1.78
C LYS A 37 15.78 -2.22 -3.30
N THR A 38 16.20 -1.10 -3.89
CA THR A 38 16.55 -1.03 -5.31
C THR A 38 17.83 -0.23 -5.49
N VAL A 39 18.40 -0.27 -6.69
CA VAL A 39 19.56 0.53 -7.08
C VAL A 39 19.17 1.41 -8.25
N ILE A 40 19.43 2.72 -8.12
CA ILE A 40 19.21 3.72 -9.16
C ILE A 40 20.54 4.44 -9.33
N GLU A 41 21.10 4.43 -10.55
CA GLU A 41 22.37 5.10 -10.88
C GLU A 41 23.52 4.72 -9.91
N GLY A 42 23.62 3.43 -9.56
CA GLY A 42 24.65 2.91 -8.66
C GLY A 42 24.46 3.22 -7.17
N LYS A 43 23.41 3.95 -6.78
CA LYS A 43 23.07 4.25 -5.38
C LYS A 43 21.93 3.34 -4.91
N SER A 44 22.04 2.85 -3.68
CA SER A 44 21.01 2.01 -3.04
C SER A 44 19.91 2.88 -2.43
N TYR A 45 18.66 2.50 -2.66
CA TYR A 45 17.47 3.16 -2.13
C TYR A 45 16.55 2.15 -1.46
N GLN A 46 15.89 2.59 -0.38
CA GLN A 46 14.76 1.87 0.20
C GLN A 46 13.47 2.40 -0.43
N VAL A 47 12.70 1.52 -1.06
CA VAL A 47 11.40 1.80 -1.64
C VAL A 47 10.33 1.41 -0.63
N GLN A 48 9.32 2.26 -0.48
CA GLN A 48 8.10 1.99 0.28
C GLN A 48 6.88 2.29 -0.58
N ILE A 49 5.96 1.34 -0.64
CA ILE A 49 4.66 1.48 -1.28
C ILE A 49 3.60 1.31 -0.21
N GLN A 50 2.72 2.29 -0.09
CA GLN A 50 1.60 2.28 0.84
C GLN A 50 0.35 2.82 0.17
N LEU A 51 -0.66 1.99 0.07
CA LEU A 51 -2.02 2.38 -0.32
C LEU A 51 -2.90 2.24 0.90
N VAL A 52 -3.75 3.24 1.14
CA VAL A 52 -4.74 3.22 2.21
C VAL A 52 -6.11 3.34 1.57
N GLU A 53 -6.99 2.39 1.88
CA GLU A 53 -8.37 2.42 1.44
C GLU A 53 -9.11 3.55 2.18
N ILE A 54 -9.68 4.48 1.41
CA ILE A 54 -10.44 5.62 1.93
C ILE A 54 -11.71 5.10 2.60
N GLY A 55 -11.98 5.55 3.84
CA GLY A 55 -13.18 5.12 4.59
C GLY A 55 -13.07 3.75 5.26
N SER A 56 -11.93 3.05 5.17
CA SER A 56 -11.78 1.68 5.71
C SER A 56 -11.69 1.56 7.24
N LYS A 57 -11.64 2.68 7.97
CA LYS A 57 -11.66 2.65 9.43
C LYS A 57 -13.05 2.22 9.89
N LYS A 58 -13.13 1.15 10.67
CA LYS A 58 -14.35 0.82 11.40
C LYS A 58 -14.69 1.96 12.36
N THR A 59 -15.70 2.76 12.03
CA THR A 59 -16.38 3.61 13.01
C THR A 59 -17.14 2.69 13.95
N ALA A 60 -17.06 2.95 15.26
CA ALA A 60 -17.72 2.17 16.32
C ALA A 60 -19.26 2.25 16.29
N SER A 61 -19.86 2.74 15.22
CA SER A 61 -21.29 3.02 15.05
C SER A 61 -21.97 2.11 14.01
N ASP A 62 -21.33 1.01 13.62
CA ASP A 62 -21.89 0.00 12.70
C ASP A 62 -22.19 -1.33 13.41
N GLU A 63 -22.49 -1.28 14.71
CA GLU A 63 -23.34 -2.28 15.36
C GLU A 63 -24.75 -1.68 15.47
N GLY A 64 -25.67 -2.27 14.71
CA GLY A 64 -27.04 -1.81 14.59
C GLY A 64 -27.72 -1.58 15.93
N THR A 65 -28.05 -0.32 16.20
CA THR A 65 -29.19 0.03 17.04
C THR A 65 -30.25 0.62 16.11
N PRO A 66 -31.40 -0.03 15.89
CA PRO A 66 -32.51 0.64 15.23
C PRO A 66 -32.94 1.77 16.17
N SER A 67 -32.78 3.01 15.74
CA SER A 67 -33.40 4.14 16.42
C SER A 67 -34.92 3.96 16.33
N ALA A 68 -35.50 3.50 17.44
CA ALA A 68 -36.93 3.47 17.68
C ALA A 68 -37.51 4.88 17.85
#